data_AF-A0AAV0TC42-F1
#
_entry.id   AF-A0AAV0TC42-F1
#
_cell.length_a   1.000
_cell.length_b   1.000
_cell.length_c   1.000
_cell.angle_alpha   90.00
_cell.angle_beta   90.00
_cell.angle_gamma   90.00
#
_symmetry.space_group_name_H-M   'P 1'
#
loop_
_entity.id
_entity.type
_entity.pdbx_description
1 polymer ?
#
loop_
_entity_poly.entity_id
_entity_poly.type
_entity_poly.pdbx_seq_one_letter_code
_entity_poly.pdbx_strand_id
1 'polypeptide(L)'
;MATSPPAAAAAAARAAELTSKDYYFDSYSHFGIHEEMLKDSVRTKAYMNAILQSKHLFKDKVVLDVGCGTAILSMFAAKAGAKHVYGVDCSGILTQARTIVAANGFADRITLFQGKMEDLTLPVDTVDIIISEWMGYFLLYESMLDTVLFARDKYLVPDGLMFPDHATLYLGAIEDGEYKAEKLEFWDNVYGFDMSCIRDIAKVEPLVDTVGSDALLSNVCPILDIDLTKVTKEELAFSSTFKLTAFRQDFCHALVAYFDCTFSATHKQLNFSTGPKAEYTHWKQTVFYLEGELACSPGEVIEGELTCKPNALNPRDLDININVRFDGASGSYSKLHEFKLR
;
A
#
# COMPACT_ATOMS: atom_id res chain seq x y z
N MET A 1 40.44 21.03 27.24
CA MET A 1 40.12 19.74 26.60
C MET A 1 38.64 19.47 26.82
N ALA A 2 37.80 19.75 25.82
CA ALA A 2 36.38 19.40 25.88
C ALA A 2 36.26 17.92 25.54
N THR A 3 35.86 17.11 26.53
CA THR A 3 35.63 15.67 26.35
C THR A 3 34.36 15.47 25.53
N SER A 4 34.47 14.80 24.38
CA SER A 4 33.32 14.39 23.57
C SER A 4 32.33 13.56 24.40
N PRO A 5 31.01 13.65 24.14
CA PRO A 5 30.04 12.89 24.90
C PRO A 5 30.22 11.38 24.68
N PRO A 6 29.91 10.53 25.67
CA PRO A 6 29.95 9.08 25.49
C PRO A 6 28.97 8.65 24.38
N ALA A 7 29.35 7.67 23.57
CA ALA A 7 28.60 7.21 22.39
C ALA A 7 27.12 6.88 22.67
N ALA A 8 26.79 6.45 23.89
CA ALA A 8 25.41 6.20 24.32
C ALA A 8 24.56 7.48 24.45
N ALA A 9 25.15 8.60 24.88
CA ALA A 9 24.47 9.90 24.93
C ALA A 9 24.28 10.50 23.53
N ALA A 10 25.23 10.25 22.61
CA ALA A 10 25.07 10.61 21.20
C ALA A 10 24.00 9.76 20.50
N ALA A 11 23.90 8.47 20.83
CA ALA A 11 22.85 7.59 20.31
C ALA A 11 21.46 7.96 20.86
N ALA A 12 21.36 8.32 22.14
CA ALA A 12 20.11 8.78 22.76
C ALA A 12 19.66 10.16 22.23
N ALA A 13 20.61 11.09 21.98
CA ALA A 13 20.32 12.37 21.35
C ALA A 13 19.87 12.19 19.89
N ARG A 14 20.51 11.28 19.14
CA ARG A 14 20.09 10.92 17.77
C ARG A 14 18.70 10.29 17.77
N ALA A 15 18.39 9.40 18.71
CA ALA A 15 17.06 8.79 18.83
C ALA A 15 15.95 9.80 19.18
N ALA A 16 16.28 10.88 19.90
CA ALA A 16 15.36 11.96 20.22
C ALA A 16 15.13 12.95 19.06
N GLU A 17 15.98 12.94 18.03
CA GLU A 17 15.85 13.75 16.80
C GLU A 17 15.21 12.99 15.63
N LEU A 18 15.05 11.65 15.74
CA LEU A 18 14.43 10.83 14.69
C LEU A 18 12.91 11.06 14.68
N THR A 19 12.41 11.51 13.56
CA THR A 19 10.97 11.62 13.27
C THR A 19 10.42 10.29 12.75
N SER A 20 9.09 10.11 12.74
CA SER A 20 8.46 8.93 12.09
C SER A 20 8.91 8.73 10.64
N LYS A 21 9.25 9.82 9.94
CA LYS A 21 9.83 9.77 8.60
C LYS A 21 11.19 9.07 8.59
N ASP A 22 12.03 9.32 9.58
CA ASP A 22 13.34 8.70 9.67
C ASP A 22 13.21 7.21 10.00
N TYR A 23 12.28 6.82 10.87
CA TYR A 23 11.97 5.41 11.14
C TYR A 23 11.47 4.66 9.90
N TYR A 24 10.60 5.29 9.11
CA TYR A 24 10.14 4.73 7.83
C TYR A 24 11.31 4.49 6.87
N PHE A 25 12.18 5.48 6.64
CA PHE A 25 13.30 5.29 5.71
C PHE A 25 14.36 4.32 6.24
N ASP A 26 14.53 4.25 7.56
CA ASP A 26 15.44 3.31 8.21
C ASP A 26 14.90 1.87 8.17
N SER A 27 13.58 1.67 8.27
CA SER A 27 12.97 0.33 8.13
C SER A 27 13.26 -0.27 6.75
N TYR A 28 13.11 0.51 5.68
CA TYR A 28 13.44 0.11 4.31
C TYR A 28 14.95 -0.05 4.05
N SER A 29 15.81 0.27 5.02
CA SER A 29 17.24 -0.06 4.91
C SER A 29 17.52 -1.54 5.26
N HIS A 30 16.57 -2.23 5.89
CA HIS A 30 16.69 -3.62 6.30
C HIS A 30 16.38 -4.59 5.15
N PHE A 31 17.25 -5.57 4.91
CA PHE A 31 17.10 -6.52 3.78
C PHE A 31 15.80 -7.35 3.87
N GLY A 32 15.30 -7.63 5.07
CA GLY A 32 14.12 -8.47 5.29
C GLY A 32 12.86 -7.97 4.58
N ILE A 33 12.62 -6.65 4.58
CA ILE A 33 11.47 -6.05 3.87
C ILE A 33 11.64 -6.24 2.35
N HIS A 34 12.86 -6.03 1.84
CA HIS A 34 13.15 -6.26 0.42
C HIS A 34 13.03 -7.74 0.03
N GLU A 35 13.39 -8.67 0.91
CA GLU A 35 13.24 -10.10 0.68
C GLU A 35 11.76 -10.50 0.56
N GLU A 36 10.91 -9.99 1.44
CA GLU A 36 9.45 -10.19 1.36
C GLU A 36 8.88 -9.63 0.05
N MET A 37 9.20 -8.37 -0.26
CA MET A 37 8.80 -7.71 -1.52
C MET A 37 9.27 -8.49 -2.76
N LEU A 38 10.51 -8.98 -2.78
CA LEU A 38 11.06 -9.73 -3.93
C LEU A 38 10.48 -11.15 -4.04
N LYS A 39 10.13 -11.79 -2.92
CA LYS A 39 9.48 -13.11 -2.91
C LYS A 39 8.01 -13.05 -3.28
N ASP A 40 7.36 -11.91 -3.15
CA ASP A 40 6.05 -11.66 -3.72
C ASP A 40 6.12 -11.73 -5.25
N SER A 41 5.78 -12.91 -5.77
CA SER A 41 5.91 -13.21 -7.19
C SER A 41 4.79 -12.60 -8.01
N VAL A 42 3.60 -12.38 -7.43
CA VAL A 42 2.47 -11.71 -8.08
C VAL A 42 2.87 -10.26 -8.36
N ARG A 43 3.33 -9.54 -7.33
CA ARG A 43 3.87 -8.19 -7.46
C ARG A 43 5.01 -8.14 -8.46
N THR A 44 6.09 -8.86 -8.19
CA THR A 44 7.34 -8.69 -8.94
C THR A 44 7.18 -9.11 -10.41
N LYS A 45 6.42 -10.19 -10.68
CA LYS A 45 6.17 -10.62 -12.07
C LYS A 45 5.19 -9.70 -12.80
N ALA A 46 4.22 -9.08 -12.14
CA ALA A 46 3.32 -8.13 -12.79
C ALA A 46 4.11 -6.97 -13.41
N TYR A 47 4.98 -6.32 -12.63
CA TYR A 47 5.89 -5.29 -13.16
C TYR A 47 6.83 -5.83 -14.23
N MET A 48 7.50 -6.97 -13.97
CA MET A 48 8.41 -7.58 -14.93
C MET A 48 7.72 -7.83 -16.28
N ASN A 49 6.50 -8.36 -16.26
CA ASN A 49 5.73 -8.65 -17.46
C ASN A 49 5.27 -7.38 -18.14
N ALA A 50 4.74 -6.39 -17.41
CA ALA A 50 4.33 -5.10 -17.96
C ALA A 50 5.46 -4.41 -18.72
N ILE A 51 6.68 -4.48 -18.17
CA ILE A 51 7.88 -3.88 -18.75
C ILE A 51 8.44 -4.74 -19.90
N LEU A 52 8.72 -6.03 -19.65
CA LEU A 52 9.43 -6.89 -20.61
C LEU A 52 8.55 -7.40 -21.75
N GLN A 53 7.21 -7.40 -21.63
CA GLN A 53 6.30 -7.69 -22.74
C GLN A 53 5.99 -6.44 -23.56
N SER A 54 6.22 -5.24 -23.00
CA SER A 54 6.00 -3.95 -23.66
C SER A 54 7.30 -3.24 -24.04
N LYS A 55 8.35 -3.98 -24.42
CA LYS A 55 9.68 -3.41 -24.72
C LYS A 55 9.67 -2.26 -25.73
N HIS A 56 8.72 -2.28 -26.67
CA HIS A 56 8.56 -1.22 -27.66
C HIS A 56 8.21 0.14 -27.04
N LEU A 57 7.58 0.16 -25.86
CA LEU A 57 7.31 1.39 -25.09
C LEU A 57 8.58 1.90 -24.39
N PHE A 58 9.45 1.00 -23.94
CA PHE A 58 10.66 1.32 -23.18
C PHE A 58 11.90 1.59 -24.04
N LYS A 59 11.95 1.05 -25.26
CA LYS A 59 13.12 1.14 -26.13
C LYS A 59 13.49 2.61 -26.38
N ASP A 60 14.76 2.93 -26.13
CA ASP A 60 15.35 4.26 -26.32
C ASP A 60 14.71 5.38 -25.46
N LYS A 61 13.93 5.02 -24.43
CA LYS A 61 13.29 5.96 -23.49
C LYS A 61 14.09 6.23 -22.22
N VAL A 62 13.90 7.40 -21.63
CA VAL A 62 14.40 7.75 -20.30
C VAL A 62 13.35 7.39 -19.26
N VAL A 63 13.72 6.57 -18.28
CA VAL A 63 12.80 6.04 -17.26
C VAL A 63 13.19 6.55 -15.88
N LEU A 64 12.20 6.91 -15.06
CA LEU A 64 12.37 7.23 -13.65
C LEU A 64 11.72 6.14 -12.79
N ASP A 65 12.50 5.56 -11.87
CA ASP A 65 12.06 4.58 -10.88
C ASP A 65 11.99 5.25 -9.50
N VAL A 66 10.77 5.55 -9.05
CA VAL A 66 10.52 6.29 -7.80
C VAL A 66 10.33 5.30 -6.64
N GLY A 67 11.22 5.36 -5.65
CA GLY A 67 11.35 4.34 -4.59
C GLY A 67 11.99 3.06 -5.10
N CYS A 68 13.10 3.19 -5.81
CA CYS A 68 13.70 2.07 -6.55
C CYS A 68 14.19 0.91 -5.67
N GLY A 69 14.37 1.10 -4.35
CA GLY A 69 14.84 0.08 -3.42
C GLY A 69 16.09 -0.65 -3.90
N THR A 70 15.97 -1.97 -4.11
CA THR A 70 17.05 -2.83 -4.65
C THR A 70 17.33 -2.64 -6.15
N ALA A 71 16.65 -1.70 -6.81
CA ALA A 71 16.71 -1.40 -8.25
C ALA A 71 16.22 -2.53 -9.16
N ILE A 72 15.38 -3.45 -8.67
CA ILE A 72 14.84 -4.55 -9.48
C ILE A 72 14.00 -4.05 -10.67
N LEU A 73 13.15 -3.05 -10.45
CA LEU A 73 12.31 -2.47 -11.51
C LEU A 73 13.15 -1.69 -12.52
N SER A 74 14.12 -0.90 -12.03
CA SER A 74 15.13 -0.26 -12.86
C SER A 74 15.86 -1.25 -13.78
N MET A 75 16.26 -2.42 -13.26
CA MET A 75 16.90 -3.46 -14.08
C MET A 75 15.95 -4.07 -15.12
N PHE A 76 14.67 -4.22 -14.82
CA PHE A 76 13.68 -4.64 -15.83
C PHE A 76 13.55 -3.60 -16.95
N ALA A 77 13.49 -2.31 -16.62
CA ALA A 77 13.41 -1.23 -17.60
C ALA A 77 14.66 -1.17 -18.50
N ALA A 78 15.86 -1.26 -17.91
CA ALA A 78 17.12 -1.32 -18.66
C ALA A 78 17.16 -2.54 -19.60
N LYS A 79 16.75 -3.71 -19.12
CA LYS A 79 16.63 -4.95 -19.90
C LYS A 79 15.57 -4.87 -21.01
N ALA A 80 14.52 -4.05 -20.84
CA ALA A 80 13.52 -3.79 -21.86
C ALA A 80 14.00 -2.87 -22.99
N GLY A 81 15.13 -2.18 -22.81
CA GLY A 81 15.71 -1.32 -23.83
C GLY A 81 15.71 0.18 -23.49
N ALA A 82 15.40 0.57 -22.24
CA ALA A 82 15.47 1.97 -21.81
C ALA A 82 16.83 2.60 -22.10
N LYS A 83 16.86 3.76 -22.76
CA LYS A 83 18.10 4.50 -23.04
C LYS A 83 18.88 4.74 -21.76
N HIS A 84 18.17 5.18 -20.71
CA HIS A 84 18.73 5.37 -19.37
C HIS A 84 17.63 5.22 -18.33
N VAL A 85 17.99 4.77 -17.13
CA VAL A 85 17.09 4.69 -15.98
C VAL A 85 17.68 5.48 -14.83
N TYR A 86 16.87 6.38 -14.26
CA TYR A 86 17.18 7.08 -13.03
C TYR A 86 16.37 6.44 -11.90
N GLY A 87 17.04 5.83 -10.93
CA GLY A 87 16.39 5.29 -9.73
C GLY A 87 16.57 6.25 -8.57
N VAL A 88 15.49 6.56 -7.86
CA VAL A 88 15.52 7.42 -6.67
C VAL A 88 14.98 6.65 -5.50
N ASP A 89 15.71 6.61 -4.40
CA ASP A 89 15.26 6.06 -3.13
C ASP A 89 16.03 6.77 -2.00
N CYS A 90 15.49 6.81 -0.80
CA CYS A 90 16.05 7.55 0.33
C CYS A 90 16.74 6.63 1.34
N SER A 91 16.43 5.34 1.33
CA SER A 91 16.93 4.36 2.28
C SER A 91 18.40 3.99 2.02
N GLY A 92 19.05 3.37 3.02
CA GLY A 92 20.44 2.92 2.93
C GLY A 92 20.67 1.79 1.92
N ILE A 93 19.60 1.13 1.45
CA ILE A 93 19.66 -0.02 0.53
C ILE A 93 20.33 0.32 -0.80
N LEU A 94 20.41 1.62 -1.19
CA LEU A 94 21.08 2.03 -2.42
C LEU A 94 22.54 1.60 -2.47
N THR A 95 23.20 1.43 -1.33
CA THR A 95 24.59 0.93 -1.29
C THR A 95 24.66 -0.46 -1.93
N GLN A 96 23.73 -1.35 -1.57
CA GLN A 96 23.59 -2.68 -2.14
C GLN A 96 23.03 -2.61 -3.56
N ALA A 97 22.04 -1.75 -3.82
CA ALA A 97 21.47 -1.60 -5.16
C ALA A 97 22.52 -1.22 -6.21
N ARG A 98 23.46 -0.31 -5.90
CA ARG A 98 24.60 0.01 -6.78
C ARG A 98 25.47 -1.21 -7.08
N THR A 99 25.74 -2.02 -6.05
CA THR A 99 26.51 -3.26 -6.19
C THR A 99 25.77 -4.27 -7.07
N ILE A 100 24.46 -4.42 -6.87
CA ILE A 100 23.58 -5.30 -7.66
C ILE A 100 23.55 -4.87 -9.13
N VAL A 101 23.32 -3.58 -9.40
CA VAL A 101 23.29 -3.00 -10.75
C VAL A 101 24.61 -3.23 -11.48
N ALA A 102 25.74 -3.01 -10.82
CA ALA A 102 27.06 -3.24 -11.39
C ALA A 102 27.32 -4.72 -11.67
N ALA A 103 26.99 -5.60 -10.72
CA ALA A 103 27.15 -7.05 -10.88
C ALA A 103 26.34 -7.63 -12.04
N ASN A 104 25.21 -6.99 -12.39
CA ASN A 104 24.35 -7.40 -13.50
C ASN A 104 24.64 -6.65 -14.82
N GLY A 105 25.72 -5.86 -14.88
CA GLY A 105 26.17 -5.22 -16.12
C GLY A 105 25.29 -4.05 -16.59
N PHE A 106 24.63 -3.35 -15.66
CA PHE A 106 23.76 -2.20 -15.98
C PHE A 106 24.29 -0.85 -15.43
N ALA A 107 25.53 -0.80 -14.93
CA ALA A 107 26.11 0.40 -14.33
C ALA A 107 26.22 1.60 -15.30
N ASP A 108 26.29 1.34 -16.60
CA ASP A 108 26.33 2.34 -17.66
C ASP A 108 24.94 2.92 -18.02
N ARG A 109 23.85 2.23 -17.61
CA ARG A 109 22.48 2.57 -18.01
C ARG A 109 21.56 2.91 -16.85
N ILE A 110 21.95 2.61 -15.62
CA ILE A 110 21.17 2.89 -14.42
C ILE A 110 21.97 3.81 -13.50
N THR A 111 21.41 4.98 -13.18
CA THR A 111 21.98 5.91 -12.19
C THR A 111 21.06 6.03 -11.00
N LEU A 112 21.57 5.69 -9.82
CA LEU A 112 20.80 5.73 -8.58
C LEU A 112 21.12 7.01 -7.80
N PHE A 113 20.09 7.69 -7.30
CA PHE A 113 20.19 8.85 -6.41
C PHE A 113 19.64 8.48 -5.04
N GLN A 114 20.46 8.69 -4.01
CA GLN A 114 20.03 8.49 -2.64
C GLN A 114 19.52 9.81 -2.06
N GLY A 115 18.23 9.87 -1.73
CA GLY A 115 17.56 11.05 -1.19
C GLY A 115 16.05 11.02 -1.46
N LYS A 116 15.35 12.06 -0.99
CA LYS A 116 13.92 12.23 -1.26
C LYS A 116 13.75 12.79 -2.68
N MET A 117 12.75 12.32 -3.41
CA MET A 117 12.48 12.77 -4.77
C MET A 117 12.26 14.29 -4.85
N GLU A 118 11.64 14.85 -3.81
CA GLU A 118 11.31 16.26 -3.66
C GLU A 118 12.56 17.14 -3.49
N ASP A 119 13.61 16.60 -2.89
CA ASP A 119 14.86 17.31 -2.56
C ASP A 119 15.94 17.15 -3.65
N LEU A 120 15.72 16.25 -4.61
CA LEU A 120 16.68 15.91 -5.65
C LEU A 120 16.38 16.62 -6.98
N THR A 121 17.46 16.83 -7.74
CA THR A 121 17.40 17.30 -9.12
C THR A 121 18.03 16.25 -10.03
N LEU A 122 17.22 15.70 -10.94
CA LEU A 122 17.70 14.79 -11.97
C LEU A 122 18.54 15.54 -13.02
N PRO A 123 19.51 14.86 -13.67
CA PRO A 123 20.34 15.46 -14.73
C PRO A 123 19.61 15.57 -16.08
N VAL A 124 18.27 15.62 -16.04
CA VAL A 124 17.37 15.76 -17.18
C VAL A 124 16.18 16.63 -16.76
N ASP A 125 15.65 17.39 -17.70
CA ASP A 125 14.45 18.21 -17.44
C ASP A 125 13.20 17.35 -17.38
N THR A 126 13.14 16.28 -18.18
CA THR A 126 11.97 15.39 -18.28
C THR A 126 12.36 13.91 -18.47
N VAL A 127 11.39 13.03 -18.20
CA VAL A 127 11.45 11.58 -18.40
C VAL A 127 10.25 11.12 -19.23
N ASP A 128 10.40 10.04 -19.99
CA ASP A 128 9.33 9.50 -20.84
C ASP A 128 8.36 8.60 -20.05
N ILE A 129 8.88 7.88 -19.05
CA ILE A 129 8.16 6.87 -18.29
C ILE A 129 8.51 6.98 -16.80
N ILE A 130 7.50 6.93 -15.94
CA ILE A 130 7.68 6.71 -14.50
C ILE A 130 7.24 5.28 -14.17
N ILE A 131 8.10 4.54 -13.48
CA ILE A 131 7.78 3.27 -12.84
C ILE A 131 7.88 3.47 -11.34
N SER A 132 6.93 2.94 -10.58
CA SER A 132 7.02 3.00 -9.12
C SER A 132 6.13 1.94 -8.52
N GLU A 133 6.67 1.26 -7.51
CA GLU A 133 5.88 0.45 -6.59
C GLU A 133 5.70 1.28 -5.32
N TRP A 134 4.52 1.88 -5.20
CA TRP A 134 4.18 2.90 -4.20
C TRP A 134 3.05 2.45 -3.27
N MET A 135 2.47 1.28 -3.52
CA MET A 135 1.24 0.87 -2.89
C MET A 135 1.53 0.42 -1.46
N GLY A 136 0.82 1.02 -0.49
CA GLY A 136 0.86 0.56 0.89
C GLY A 136 -0.27 -0.42 1.21
N TYR A 137 -0.35 -0.85 2.48
CA TYR A 137 -1.56 -1.47 3.01
C TYR A 137 -2.77 -0.54 2.80
N PHE A 138 -3.96 -1.11 2.60
CA PHE A 138 -5.15 -0.33 2.24
C PHE A 138 -4.91 0.63 1.04
N LEU A 139 -3.99 0.27 0.13
CA LEU A 139 -3.50 1.04 -1.03
C LEU A 139 -2.73 2.33 -0.69
N LEU A 140 -3.24 3.15 0.24
CA LEU A 140 -2.76 4.51 0.49
C LEU A 140 -1.89 4.67 1.75
N TYR A 141 -1.72 3.61 2.56
CA TYR A 141 -0.86 3.67 3.74
C TYR A 141 0.58 4.02 3.35
N GLU A 142 1.32 4.66 4.26
CA GLU A 142 2.67 5.20 4.05
C GLU A 142 2.76 6.43 3.12
N SER A 143 1.71 6.73 2.36
CA SER A 143 1.55 7.94 1.52
C SER A 143 2.67 8.15 0.49
N MET A 144 3.22 7.05 -0.06
CA MET A 144 4.24 7.14 -1.11
C MET A 144 3.69 7.63 -2.46
N LEU A 145 2.37 7.49 -2.70
CA LEU A 145 1.72 8.02 -3.91
C LEU A 145 1.97 9.53 -4.06
N ASP A 146 2.00 10.31 -2.98
CA ASP A 146 2.33 11.75 -3.00
C ASP A 146 3.65 12.03 -3.73
N THR A 147 4.67 11.22 -3.47
CA THR A 147 6.00 11.35 -4.08
C THR A 147 5.97 10.96 -5.56
N VAL A 148 5.16 9.98 -5.93
CA VAL A 148 4.96 9.61 -7.34
C VAL A 148 4.24 10.72 -8.10
N LEU A 149 3.20 11.34 -7.51
CA LEU A 149 2.50 12.47 -8.12
C LEU A 149 3.41 13.69 -8.28
N PHE A 150 4.26 13.97 -7.28
CA PHE A 150 5.29 15.01 -7.40
C PHE A 150 6.25 14.73 -8.57
N ALA A 151 6.71 13.49 -8.71
CA ALA A 151 7.59 13.10 -9.82
C ALA A 151 6.90 13.22 -11.17
N ARG A 152 5.63 12.83 -11.27
CA ARG A 152 4.79 12.98 -12.47
C ARG A 152 4.71 14.45 -12.88
N ASP A 153 4.29 15.32 -11.96
CA ASP A 153 4.03 16.73 -12.26
C ASP A 153 5.31 17.49 -12.59
N LYS A 154 6.45 17.09 -12.01
CA LYS A 154 7.75 17.75 -12.21
C LYS A 154 8.51 17.25 -13.44
N TYR A 155 8.49 15.94 -13.70
CA TYR A 155 9.41 15.31 -14.65
C TYR A 155 8.74 14.58 -15.81
N LEU A 156 7.49 14.13 -15.70
CA LEU A 156 6.90 13.35 -16.78
C LEU A 156 6.56 14.26 -17.97
N VAL A 157 6.96 13.85 -19.18
CA VAL A 157 6.54 14.56 -20.41
C VAL A 157 5.02 14.50 -20.59
N PRO A 158 4.40 15.45 -21.33
CA PRO A 158 3.03 15.27 -21.81
C PRO A 158 2.88 13.93 -22.53
N ASP A 159 1.78 13.22 -22.25
CA ASP A 159 1.51 11.86 -22.76
C ASP A 159 2.55 10.79 -22.37
N GLY A 160 3.40 11.08 -21.36
CA GLY A 160 4.30 10.12 -20.76
C GLY A 160 3.54 9.00 -20.03
N LEU A 161 4.21 7.87 -19.82
CA LEU A 161 3.56 6.67 -19.28
C LEU A 161 3.88 6.47 -17.79
N MET A 162 2.92 5.92 -17.06
CA MET A 162 3.09 5.50 -15.68
C MET A 162 2.87 3.98 -15.56
N PHE A 163 3.67 3.33 -14.72
CA PHE A 163 3.57 1.89 -14.47
C PHE A 163 3.59 1.61 -12.97
N PRO A 164 2.46 1.14 -12.38
CA PRO A 164 1.11 1.10 -12.96
C PRO A 164 0.55 2.51 -13.19
N ASP A 165 -0.56 2.60 -13.92
CA ASP A 165 -1.26 3.85 -14.20
C ASP A 165 -2.67 3.91 -13.60
N HIS A 166 -3.22 2.78 -13.18
CA HIS A 166 -4.52 2.71 -12.52
C HIS A 166 -4.48 1.82 -11.26
N ALA A 167 -5.19 2.24 -10.23
CA ALA A 167 -5.44 1.43 -9.04
C ALA A 167 -6.88 1.63 -8.53
N THR A 168 -7.53 0.53 -8.14
CA THR A 168 -8.91 0.58 -7.61
C THR A 168 -8.95 -0.11 -6.26
N LEU A 169 -9.47 0.57 -5.24
CA LEU A 169 -9.69 0.03 -3.90
C LEU A 169 -11.12 -0.49 -3.79
N TYR A 170 -11.28 -1.70 -3.27
CA TYR A 170 -12.55 -2.39 -3.09
C TYR A 170 -12.84 -2.64 -1.61
N LEU A 171 -14.12 -2.76 -1.29
CA LEU A 171 -14.63 -3.17 0.00
C LEU A 171 -15.56 -4.38 -0.14
N GLY A 172 -15.49 -5.33 0.78
CA GLY A 172 -16.39 -6.48 0.90
C GLY A 172 -16.74 -6.75 2.36
N ALA A 173 -17.70 -7.64 2.61
CA ALA A 173 -18.08 -8.11 3.94
C ALA A 173 -17.61 -9.55 4.15
N ILE A 174 -17.15 -9.87 5.37
CA ILE A 174 -16.60 -11.18 5.69
C ILE A 174 -17.19 -11.76 6.99
N GLU A 175 -17.25 -13.08 7.00
CA GLU A 175 -17.35 -13.91 8.20
C GLU A 175 -15.93 -14.09 8.73
N ASP A 176 -15.73 -13.91 10.04
CA ASP A 176 -14.39 -13.99 10.65
C ASP A 176 -14.49 -14.17 12.18
N GLY A 177 -15.53 -14.86 12.66
CA GLY A 177 -15.88 -14.93 14.09
C GLY A 177 -14.81 -15.62 14.92
N GLU A 178 -14.26 -16.73 14.44
CA GLU A 178 -13.20 -17.47 15.15
C GLU A 178 -11.93 -16.62 15.32
N TYR A 179 -11.50 -15.93 14.26
CA TYR A 179 -10.29 -15.11 14.31
C TYR A 179 -10.51 -13.82 15.09
N LYS A 180 -11.70 -13.21 15.00
CA LYS A 180 -12.11 -12.10 15.87
C LYS A 180 -12.02 -12.48 17.34
N ALA A 181 -12.51 -13.66 17.71
CA ALA A 181 -12.42 -14.15 19.08
C ALA A 181 -10.96 -14.34 19.52
N GLU A 182 -10.12 -14.94 18.67
CA GLU A 182 -8.69 -15.10 18.94
C GLU A 182 -7.97 -13.76 19.16
N LYS A 183 -8.27 -12.73 18.36
CA LYS A 183 -7.55 -11.45 18.40
C LYS A 183 -8.11 -10.45 19.40
N LEU A 184 -9.42 -10.40 19.57
CA LEU A 184 -10.10 -9.39 20.39
C LEU A 184 -10.59 -9.96 21.72
N GLU A 185 -11.22 -11.13 21.73
CA GLU A 185 -11.83 -11.69 22.95
C GLU A 185 -10.80 -12.36 23.87
N PHE A 186 -9.64 -12.76 23.33
CA PHE A 186 -8.49 -13.22 24.14
C PHE A 186 -8.17 -12.27 25.31
N TRP A 187 -8.29 -10.97 25.10
CA TRP A 187 -7.99 -9.95 26.09
C TRP A 187 -8.99 -9.88 27.25
N ASP A 188 -10.19 -10.43 27.09
CA ASP A 188 -11.20 -10.42 28.16
C ASP A 188 -10.80 -11.35 29.32
N ASN A 189 -9.98 -12.36 29.04
CA ASN A 189 -9.46 -13.28 30.04
C ASN A 189 -8.10 -13.87 29.64
N VAL A 190 -7.05 -13.13 29.94
CA VAL A 190 -5.67 -13.58 29.74
C VAL A 190 -5.24 -14.35 30.99
N TYR A 191 -5.46 -15.67 30.98
CA TYR A 191 -5.09 -16.58 32.08
C TYR A 191 -5.67 -16.22 33.45
N GLY A 192 -6.90 -15.74 33.50
CA GLY A 192 -7.63 -15.32 34.70
C GLY A 192 -7.61 -13.81 34.96
N PHE A 193 -6.93 -13.03 34.11
CA PHE A 193 -6.82 -11.58 34.25
C PHE A 193 -7.59 -10.86 33.14
N ASP A 194 -8.41 -9.89 33.53
CA ASP A 194 -9.10 -8.99 32.60
C ASP A 194 -8.10 -7.97 32.04
N MET A 195 -7.89 -8.03 30.72
CA MET A 195 -7.07 -7.10 29.94
C MET A 195 -7.90 -6.43 28.84
N SER A 196 -9.22 -6.34 29.00
CA SER A 196 -10.15 -5.77 28.00
C SER A 196 -9.84 -4.31 27.63
N CYS A 197 -9.07 -3.58 28.44
CA CYS A 197 -8.56 -2.26 28.06
C CYS A 197 -7.64 -2.29 26.83
N ILE A 198 -6.94 -3.41 26.57
CA ILE A 198 -6.12 -3.60 25.35
C ILE A 198 -7.01 -3.88 24.15
N ARG A 199 -8.07 -4.69 24.31
CA ARG A 199 -9.06 -4.96 23.26
C ARG A 199 -9.64 -3.67 22.69
N ASP A 200 -9.95 -2.70 23.56
CA ASP A 200 -10.53 -1.43 23.12
C ASP A 200 -9.55 -0.59 22.29
N ILE A 201 -8.23 -0.79 22.46
CA ILE A 201 -7.20 -0.22 21.59
C ILE A 201 -7.09 -1.02 20.29
N ALA A 202 -7.02 -2.35 20.38
CA ALA A 202 -6.86 -3.25 19.23
C ALA A 202 -8.03 -3.13 18.23
N LYS A 203 -9.25 -2.85 18.70
CA LYS A 203 -10.43 -2.63 17.84
C LYS A 203 -10.30 -1.44 16.89
N VAL A 204 -9.52 -0.42 17.26
CA VAL A 204 -9.32 0.81 16.49
C VAL A 204 -8.27 0.62 15.40
N GLU A 205 -7.43 -0.40 15.50
CA GLU A 205 -6.37 -0.69 14.54
C GLU A 205 -6.87 -1.72 13.51
N PRO A 206 -6.95 -1.36 12.22
CA PRO A 206 -7.26 -2.34 11.18
C PRO A 206 -6.20 -3.44 11.14
N LEU A 207 -6.64 -4.68 10.97
CA LEU A 207 -5.73 -5.81 10.89
C LEU A 207 -5.30 -6.05 9.45
N VAL A 208 -3.99 -6.18 9.21
CA VAL A 208 -3.47 -6.58 7.91
C VAL A 208 -3.20 -8.08 7.92
N ASP A 209 -4.09 -8.85 7.30
CA ASP A 209 -3.92 -10.30 7.20
C ASP A 209 -4.55 -10.92 5.96
N THR A 210 -4.21 -12.18 5.70
CA THR A 210 -4.77 -12.94 4.58
C THR A 210 -6.13 -13.48 4.98
N VAL A 211 -7.14 -13.05 4.25
CA VAL A 211 -8.52 -13.47 4.39
C VAL A 211 -8.80 -14.60 3.41
N GLY A 212 -9.36 -15.71 3.91
CA GLY A 212 -9.78 -16.83 3.09
C GLY A 212 -10.83 -16.42 2.06
N SER A 213 -10.75 -16.97 0.84
CA SER A 213 -11.73 -16.67 -0.22
C SER A 213 -13.17 -17.04 0.15
N ASP A 214 -13.32 -18.00 1.05
CA ASP A 214 -14.55 -18.53 1.63
C ASP A 214 -15.12 -17.65 2.75
N ALA A 215 -14.31 -16.82 3.41
CA ALA A 215 -14.75 -15.86 4.41
C ALA A 215 -15.63 -14.74 3.81
N LEU A 216 -15.43 -14.40 2.53
CA LEU A 216 -16.26 -13.41 1.84
C LEU A 216 -17.73 -13.86 1.83
N LEU A 217 -18.64 -12.97 2.23
CA LEU A 217 -20.09 -13.27 2.27
C LEU A 217 -20.94 -12.35 1.38
N SER A 218 -20.34 -11.31 0.77
CA SER A 218 -21.03 -10.34 -0.09
C SER A 218 -20.38 -10.18 -1.47
N ASN A 219 -21.05 -9.47 -2.38
CA ASN A 219 -20.32 -8.84 -3.48
C ASN A 219 -19.31 -7.80 -2.95
N VAL A 220 -18.44 -7.33 -3.84
CA VAL A 220 -17.50 -6.24 -3.53
C VAL A 220 -17.98 -4.93 -4.16
N CYS A 221 -17.60 -3.81 -3.56
CA CYS A 221 -17.89 -2.46 -4.05
C CYS A 221 -16.58 -1.71 -4.26
N PRO A 222 -16.32 -1.11 -5.45
CA PRO A 222 -15.23 -0.16 -5.60
C PRO A 222 -15.53 1.08 -4.74
N ILE A 223 -14.56 1.53 -3.96
CA ILE A 223 -14.68 2.69 -3.07
C ILE A 223 -13.72 3.83 -3.43
N LEU A 224 -12.66 3.55 -4.18
CA LEU A 224 -11.76 4.56 -4.75
C LEU A 224 -11.21 4.03 -6.08
N ASP A 225 -11.21 4.88 -7.11
CA ASP A 225 -10.61 4.58 -8.42
C ASP A 225 -9.61 5.68 -8.76
N ILE A 226 -8.36 5.32 -8.99
CA ILE A 226 -7.23 6.23 -9.14
C ILE A 226 -6.67 6.08 -10.54
N ASP A 227 -6.86 7.12 -11.37
CA ASP A 227 -6.08 7.33 -12.59
C ASP A 227 -4.83 8.13 -12.22
N LEU A 228 -3.69 7.46 -12.15
CA LEU A 228 -2.42 8.08 -11.72
C LEU A 228 -1.97 9.17 -12.67
N THR A 229 -2.46 9.19 -13.91
CA THR A 229 -2.10 10.23 -14.90
C THR A 229 -2.80 11.56 -14.64
N LYS A 230 -3.85 11.57 -13.80
CA LYS A 230 -4.71 12.75 -13.57
C LYS A 230 -4.92 13.11 -12.11
N VAL A 231 -4.96 12.13 -11.22
CA VAL A 231 -5.33 12.33 -9.81
C VAL A 231 -4.45 13.39 -9.14
N THR A 232 -5.02 14.22 -8.29
CA THR A 232 -4.28 15.14 -7.43
C THR A 232 -4.15 14.60 -6.02
N LYS A 233 -3.20 15.14 -5.25
CA LYS A 233 -2.99 14.76 -3.86
C LYS A 233 -4.24 14.98 -3.00
N GLU A 234 -4.99 16.04 -3.27
CA GLU A 234 -6.19 16.40 -2.52
C GLU A 234 -7.31 15.37 -2.71
N GLU A 235 -7.39 14.73 -3.88
CA GLU A 235 -8.37 13.68 -4.18
C GLU A 235 -8.09 12.36 -3.43
N LEU A 236 -6.89 12.18 -2.85
CA LEU A 236 -6.55 11.02 -2.03
C LEU A 236 -7.16 11.07 -0.62
N ALA A 237 -7.62 12.24 -0.19
CA ALA A 237 -8.50 12.37 0.97
C ALA A 237 -9.96 12.29 0.49
N PHE A 238 -10.58 11.12 0.60
CA PHE A 238 -11.84 10.81 -0.08
C PHE A 238 -12.97 10.40 0.87
N SER A 239 -14.20 10.53 0.36
CA SER A 239 -15.39 9.90 0.90
C SER A 239 -16.07 9.09 -0.19
N SER A 240 -16.58 7.91 0.14
CA SER A 240 -17.27 7.03 -0.79
C SER A 240 -18.40 6.26 -0.11
N THR A 241 -19.54 6.18 -0.77
CA THR A 241 -20.65 5.32 -0.34
C THR A 241 -20.46 3.91 -0.86
N PHE A 242 -20.77 2.90 -0.05
CA PHE A 242 -20.70 1.50 -0.46
C PHE A 242 -22.03 0.77 -0.27
N LYS A 243 -22.24 -0.28 -1.07
CA LYS A 243 -23.37 -1.20 -0.94
C LYS A 243 -22.91 -2.64 -1.18
N LEU A 244 -23.09 -3.48 -0.16
CA LEU A 244 -22.66 -4.88 -0.13
C LEU A 244 -23.87 -5.76 0.11
N THR A 245 -24.25 -6.53 -0.90
CA THR A 245 -25.33 -7.50 -0.88
C THR A 245 -24.77 -8.86 -0.46
N ALA A 246 -25.27 -9.41 0.64
CA ALA A 246 -24.93 -10.74 1.10
C ALA A 246 -25.43 -11.80 0.10
N PHE A 247 -24.60 -12.79 -0.23
CA PHE A 247 -24.98 -13.89 -1.14
C PHE A 247 -25.32 -15.19 -0.40
N ARG A 248 -25.03 -15.28 0.89
CA ARG A 248 -25.36 -16.43 1.74
C ARG A 248 -25.84 -15.98 3.12
N GLN A 249 -26.50 -16.89 3.83
CA GLN A 249 -26.85 -16.69 5.24
C GLN A 249 -25.61 -16.91 6.10
N ASP A 250 -25.19 -15.90 6.85
CA ASP A 250 -23.99 -15.95 7.68
C ASP A 250 -23.91 -14.78 8.66
N PHE A 251 -22.90 -14.77 9.53
CA PHE A 251 -22.59 -13.62 10.39
C PHE A 251 -21.49 -12.76 9.77
N CYS A 252 -21.79 -11.48 9.55
CA CYS A 252 -20.80 -10.49 9.15
C CYS A 252 -20.11 -9.91 10.38
N HIS A 253 -18.80 -10.12 10.48
CA HIS A 253 -17.99 -9.70 11.63
C HIS A 253 -17.10 -8.50 11.31
N ALA A 254 -16.77 -8.31 10.03
CA ALA A 254 -15.86 -7.28 9.56
C ALA A 254 -16.14 -6.90 8.10
N LEU A 255 -15.63 -5.73 7.72
CA LEU A 255 -15.42 -5.38 6.32
C LEU A 255 -13.96 -5.66 5.95
N VAL A 256 -13.72 -6.08 4.71
CA VAL A 256 -12.39 -6.30 4.16
C VAL A 256 -12.15 -5.36 3.00
N ALA A 257 -10.98 -4.72 2.97
CA ALA A 257 -10.52 -3.93 1.85
C ALA A 257 -9.29 -4.55 1.18
N TYR A 258 -9.27 -4.43 -0.14
CA TYR A 258 -8.16 -4.86 -0.99
C TYR A 258 -8.14 -3.99 -2.24
N PHE A 259 -7.08 -4.06 -3.04
CA PHE A 259 -6.95 -3.27 -4.24
C PHE A 259 -6.50 -4.09 -5.45
N ASP A 260 -6.82 -3.57 -6.62
CA ASP A 260 -6.30 -4.04 -7.88
C ASP A 260 -5.42 -2.94 -8.50
N CYS A 261 -4.35 -3.35 -9.17
CA CYS A 261 -3.50 -2.44 -9.95
C CYS A 261 -3.47 -2.87 -11.41
N THR A 262 -3.49 -1.89 -12.30
CA THR A 262 -3.58 -2.08 -13.75
C THR A 262 -2.44 -1.34 -14.47
N PHE A 263 -1.91 -1.99 -15.52
CA PHE A 263 -0.96 -1.42 -16.47
C PHE A 263 -1.67 -1.28 -17.84
N SER A 264 -2.46 -0.22 -18.01
CA SER A 264 -3.36 -0.05 -19.16
C SER A 264 -2.61 0.23 -20.48
N ALA A 265 -1.41 0.81 -20.41
CA ALA A 265 -0.58 1.12 -21.57
C ALA A 265 -0.03 -0.12 -22.29
N THR A 266 -0.12 -1.30 -21.66
CA THR A 266 0.39 -2.56 -22.22
C THR A 266 -0.51 -3.09 -23.34
N HIS A 267 0.06 -3.81 -24.34
CA HIS A 267 -0.71 -4.29 -25.49
C HIS A 267 -1.86 -5.23 -25.11
N LYS A 268 -1.63 -6.07 -24.09
CA LYS A 268 -2.67 -6.80 -23.37
C LYS A 268 -2.66 -6.27 -21.96
N GLN A 269 -3.76 -5.63 -21.55
CA GLN A 269 -3.90 -5.08 -20.21
C GLN A 269 -3.49 -6.13 -19.17
N LEU A 270 -2.46 -5.81 -18.40
CA LEU A 270 -2.02 -6.59 -17.27
C LEU A 270 -2.55 -5.96 -16.00
N ASN A 271 -3.02 -6.80 -15.09
CA ASN A 271 -3.46 -6.42 -13.77
C ASN A 271 -3.02 -7.46 -12.74
N PHE A 272 -2.94 -7.03 -11.49
CA PHE A 272 -2.90 -7.95 -10.35
C PHE A 272 -3.88 -7.46 -9.29
N SER A 273 -4.36 -8.39 -8.46
CA SER A 273 -5.30 -8.13 -7.38
C SER A 273 -4.68 -8.58 -6.07
N THR A 274 -4.97 -7.84 -5.00
CA THR A 274 -4.70 -8.26 -3.62
C THR A 274 -5.94 -8.84 -2.95
N GLY A 275 -7.00 -9.15 -3.70
CA GLY A 275 -8.26 -9.62 -3.13
C GLY A 275 -8.20 -11.04 -2.55
N PRO A 276 -9.13 -11.40 -1.65
CA PRO A 276 -9.18 -12.73 -1.02
C PRO A 276 -9.27 -13.93 -1.99
N LYS A 277 -9.69 -13.69 -3.23
CA LYS A 277 -9.80 -14.70 -4.29
C LYS A 277 -8.55 -14.79 -5.18
N ALA A 278 -7.60 -13.89 -5.01
CA ALA A 278 -6.36 -13.85 -5.77
C ALA A 278 -5.25 -14.68 -5.10
N GLU A 279 -4.15 -14.86 -5.82
CA GLU A 279 -2.93 -15.42 -5.22
C GLU A 279 -2.37 -14.47 -4.15
N TYR A 280 -1.66 -15.04 -3.17
CA TYR A 280 -1.06 -14.28 -2.07
C TYR A 280 -0.17 -13.14 -2.58
N THR A 281 -0.32 -11.98 -1.94
CA THR A 281 0.59 -10.83 -2.04
C THR A 281 0.98 -10.39 -0.63
N HIS A 282 2.13 -9.73 -0.48
CA HIS A 282 2.61 -9.28 0.82
C HIS A 282 1.71 -8.19 1.46
N TRP A 283 0.93 -7.46 0.65
CA TRP A 283 -0.07 -6.52 1.15
C TRP A 283 -1.23 -7.18 1.87
N LYS A 284 -1.49 -8.46 1.57
CA LYS A 284 -2.64 -9.21 2.06
C LYS A 284 -3.93 -8.39 1.87
N GLN A 285 -4.79 -8.33 2.89
CA GLN A 285 -5.98 -7.48 2.93
C GLN A 285 -6.03 -6.70 4.25
N THR A 286 -6.81 -5.62 4.27
CA THR A 286 -7.04 -4.82 5.49
C THR A 286 -8.44 -5.08 6.03
N VAL A 287 -8.53 -5.54 7.28
CA VAL A 287 -9.76 -5.97 7.94
C VAL A 287 -10.22 -4.92 8.96
N PHE A 288 -11.49 -4.54 8.86
CA PHE A 288 -12.16 -3.56 9.72
C PHE A 288 -13.26 -4.25 10.52
N TYR A 289 -12.95 -4.67 11.75
CA TYR A 289 -13.93 -5.35 12.60
C TYR A 289 -15.08 -4.43 13.03
N LEU A 290 -16.30 -4.96 12.94
CA LEU A 290 -17.50 -4.30 13.45
C LEU A 290 -17.60 -4.47 14.97
N GLU A 291 -18.32 -3.57 15.61
CA GLU A 291 -18.72 -3.73 17.01
C GLU A 291 -19.96 -4.61 17.06
N GLY A 292 -19.78 -5.88 17.44
CA GLY A 292 -20.80 -6.90 17.30
C GLY A 292 -20.73 -7.60 15.94
N GLU A 293 -21.84 -8.18 15.52
CA GLU A 293 -21.98 -8.97 14.29
C GLU A 293 -23.33 -8.69 13.64
N LEU A 294 -23.41 -8.86 12.31
CA LEU A 294 -24.65 -8.72 11.55
C LEU A 294 -25.10 -10.10 11.10
N ALA A 295 -26.29 -10.54 11.52
CA ALA A 295 -26.90 -11.76 11.03
C ALA A 295 -27.51 -11.52 9.64
N CYS A 296 -26.75 -11.82 8.59
CA CYS A 296 -27.12 -11.57 7.20
C CYS A 296 -27.83 -12.76 6.57
N SER A 297 -28.79 -12.48 5.70
CA SER A 297 -29.45 -13.43 4.80
C SER A 297 -29.16 -13.08 3.33
N PRO A 298 -29.28 -14.04 2.39
CA PRO A 298 -29.07 -13.77 0.97
C PRO A 298 -29.96 -12.64 0.46
N GLY A 299 -29.37 -11.66 -0.22
CA GLY A 299 -30.05 -10.49 -0.77
C GLY A 299 -30.17 -9.30 0.18
N GLU A 300 -29.87 -9.46 1.47
CA GLU A 300 -29.80 -8.34 2.42
C GLU A 300 -28.57 -7.49 2.16
N VAL A 301 -28.66 -6.21 2.55
CA VAL A 301 -27.71 -5.19 2.16
C VAL A 301 -27.07 -4.56 3.39
N ILE A 302 -25.74 -4.55 3.40
CA ILE A 302 -24.90 -3.72 4.27
C ILE A 302 -24.49 -2.50 3.44
N GLU A 303 -24.80 -1.30 3.91
CA GLU A 303 -24.51 -0.06 3.18
C GLU A 303 -23.98 1.03 4.11
N GLY A 304 -23.34 2.04 3.54
CA GLY A 304 -22.67 3.01 4.36
C GLY A 304 -21.86 4.04 3.60
N GLU A 305 -21.05 4.77 4.37
CA GLU A 305 -20.08 5.75 3.88
C GLU A 305 -18.74 5.48 4.54
N LEU A 306 -17.68 5.44 3.75
CA LEU A 306 -16.30 5.36 4.18
C LEU A 306 -15.62 6.69 3.87
N THR A 307 -14.91 7.25 4.84
CA THR A 307 -14.00 8.38 4.65
C THR A 307 -12.59 7.99 5.03
N CYS A 308 -11.61 8.47 4.27
CA CYS A 308 -10.19 8.21 4.52
C CYS A 308 -9.40 9.48 4.28
N LYS A 309 -8.49 9.81 5.19
CA LYS A 309 -7.58 10.94 5.06
C LYS A 309 -6.26 10.70 5.80
N PRO A 310 -5.17 11.36 5.39
CA PRO A 310 -3.94 11.40 6.16
C PRO A 310 -4.18 11.94 7.58
N ASN A 311 -3.52 11.34 8.57
CA ASN A 311 -3.57 11.82 9.94
C ASN A 311 -2.90 13.20 10.07
N ALA A 312 -3.47 14.08 10.90
CA ALA A 312 -3.01 15.46 11.05
C ALA A 312 -1.62 15.59 11.69
N LEU A 313 -1.23 14.64 12.55
CA LEU A 313 0.07 14.65 13.24
C LEU A 313 1.15 13.93 12.42
N ASN A 314 0.82 12.76 11.87
CA ASN A 314 1.70 11.99 11.01
C ASN A 314 1.01 11.68 9.68
N PRO A 315 1.29 12.44 8.60
CA PRO A 315 0.62 12.25 7.32
C PRO A 315 0.82 10.88 6.65
N ARG A 316 1.71 10.02 7.16
CA ARG A 316 1.87 8.63 6.69
C ARG A 316 0.83 7.67 7.26
N ASP A 317 0.22 8.03 8.39
CA ASP A 317 -0.86 7.27 9.02
C ASP A 317 -2.19 7.67 8.38
N LEU A 318 -3.17 6.78 8.40
CA LEU A 318 -4.51 7.04 7.87
C LEU A 318 -5.56 7.04 8.99
N ASP A 319 -6.38 8.09 9.01
CA ASP A 319 -7.63 8.12 9.77
C ASP A 319 -8.76 7.65 8.85
N ILE A 320 -9.41 6.53 9.19
CA ILE A 320 -10.44 5.89 8.38
C ILE A 320 -11.73 5.81 9.20
N ASN A 321 -12.81 6.41 8.71
CA ASN A 321 -14.12 6.32 9.37
C ASN A 321 -15.10 5.57 8.48
N ILE A 322 -15.82 4.61 9.03
CA ILE A 322 -16.80 3.79 8.32
C ILE A 322 -18.13 3.84 9.06
N ASN A 323 -19.12 4.51 8.48
CA ASN A 323 -20.49 4.45 8.95
C ASN A 323 -21.20 3.27 8.29
N VAL A 324 -21.59 2.27 9.08
CA VAL A 324 -22.23 1.04 8.60
C VAL A 324 -23.69 1.04 9.01
N ARG A 325 -24.57 0.77 8.05
CA ARG A 325 -26.01 0.58 8.23
C ARG A 325 -26.44 -0.76 7.64
N PHE A 326 -27.29 -1.45 8.38
CA PHE A 326 -27.89 -2.71 7.97
C PHE A 326 -29.29 -2.78 8.58
N ASP A 327 -30.28 -3.14 7.77
CA ASP A 327 -31.66 -3.36 8.22
C ASP A 327 -32.13 -4.69 7.62
N GLY A 328 -31.94 -5.76 8.41
CA GLY A 328 -32.22 -7.12 8.00
C GLY A 328 -33.38 -7.73 8.79
N ALA A 329 -33.82 -8.92 8.37
CA ALA A 329 -34.93 -9.64 8.99
C ALA A 329 -34.66 -10.00 10.46
N SER A 330 -33.37 -10.18 10.82
CA SER A 330 -32.95 -10.56 12.17
C SER A 330 -32.65 -9.36 13.08
N GLY A 331 -32.68 -8.13 12.55
CA GLY A 331 -32.40 -6.91 13.30
C GLY A 331 -31.78 -5.80 12.46
N SER A 332 -31.63 -4.63 13.08
CA SER A 332 -31.01 -3.47 12.46
C SER A 332 -29.72 -3.07 13.19
N TYR A 333 -28.82 -2.43 12.45
CA TYR A 333 -27.52 -1.97 12.89
C TYR A 333 -27.23 -0.62 12.25
N SER A 334 -26.74 0.33 13.03
CA SER A 334 -26.28 1.64 12.53
C SER A 334 -25.19 2.14 13.43
N LYS A 335 -23.95 2.17 12.95
CA LYS A 335 -22.81 2.59 13.77
C LYS A 335 -21.67 3.19 12.94
N LEU A 336 -21.07 4.24 13.51
CA LEU A 336 -19.81 4.80 13.04
C LEU A 336 -18.66 4.07 13.72
N HIS A 337 -17.73 3.58 12.90
CA HIS A 337 -16.46 3.02 13.33
C HIS A 337 -15.33 3.98 12.95
N GLU A 338 -14.44 4.26 13.90
CA GLU A 338 -13.27 5.11 13.69
C GLU A 338 -12.02 4.23 13.82
N PHE A 339 -11.22 4.17 12.77
CA PHE A 339 -10.01 3.36 12.69
C PHE A 339 -8.78 4.22 12.43
N LYS A 340 -7.62 3.72 12.87
CA LYS A 340 -6.32 4.35 12.67
C LYS A 340 -5.34 3.31 12.16
N LEU A 341 -4.90 3.47 10.91
CA LEU A 341 -3.85 2.64 10.32
C LEU A 341 -2.51 3.37 10.49
N ARG A 342 -1.61 2.78 11.29
CA ARG A 342 -0.38 3.42 11.79
C ARG A 342 0.83 2.56 11.59
#